data_AF-A0A830BDS3-F1
#
_entry.id   AF-A0A830BDS3-F1
#
_cell.length_a   1.000
_cell.length_b   1.000
_cell.length_c   1.000
_cell.angle_alpha   90.00
_cell.angle_beta   90.00
_cell.angle_gamma   90.00
#
_symmetry.space_group_name_H-M   'P 1'
#
loop_
_entity.id
_entity.type
_entity.pdbx_description
1 polymer ?
#
loop_
_entity_poly.entity_id
_entity_poly.type
_entity_poly.pdbx_seq_one_letter_code
_entity_poly.pdbx_strand_id
1 'polypeptide(L)' 'MKRPATNFMEMVQKDINASMRAILIDWLVEVAEEYRLVPDTLYLTVNYIDRYLSGNLMDRQRLQLLGVACMMIAS' A
#
# COMPACT_ATOMS: atom_id res chain seq x y z
N MET A 1 -12.35 12.95 6.14
CA MET A 1 -11.46 11.88 5.66
C MET A 1 -11.95 10.54 6.22
N LYS A 2 -12.26 9.56 5.37
CA LYS A 2 -12.77 8.24 5.80
C LYS A 2 -11.57 7.30 5.99
N ARG A 3 -11.35 6.82 7.22
CA ARG A 3 -10.31 5.82 7.49
C ARG A 3 -10.73 4.48 6.86
N PRO A 4 -9.81 3.68 6.30
CA PRO A 4 -10.10 2.32 5.87
C PRO A 4 -10.66 1.51 7.04
N ALA A 5 -11.64 0.64 6.78
CA ALA A 5 -12.13 -0.30 7.79
C ALA A 5 -11.01 -1.29 8.13
N THR A 6 -10.72 -1.59 9.40
CA THR A 6 -9.59 -2.44 9.80
C THR A 6 -9.58 -3.84 9.17
N ASN A 7 -10.74 -4.33 8.74
CA ASN A 7 -10.95 -5.62 8.08
C ASN A 7 -11.20 -5.52 6.56
N PHE A 8 -10.90 -4.37 5.92
CA PHE A 8 -11.14 -4.19 4.48
C PHE A 8 -10.47 -5.26 3.62
N MET A 9 -9.32 -5.78 4.09
CA MET A 9 -8.58 -6.81 3.37
C MET A 9 -9.34 -8.15 3.31
N GLU A 10 -10.19 -8.44 4.30
CA GLU A 10 -11.03 -9.64 4.32
C GLU A 10 -12.40 -9.39 3.66
N MET A 11 -12.94 -8.19 3.81
CA MET A 11 -14.28 -7.85 3.29
C MET A 11 -14.30 -7.54 1.79
N VAL A 12 -13.21 -6.96 1.28
CA VAL A 12 -13.13 -6.44 -0.09
C VAL A 12 -12.26 -7.33 -0.95
N GLN A 13 -11.03 -7.63 -0.52
CA GLN A 13 -10.08 -8.33 -1.38
C GLN A 13 -10.38 -9.82 -1.49
N LYS A 14 -10.16 -10.37 -2.69
CA LYS A 14 -10.29 -11.81 -2.98
C LYS A 14 -8.94 -12.50 -3.18
N ASP A 15 -7.98 -11.80 -3.80
CA ASP A 15 -6.67 -12.36 -4.19
C ASP A 15 -5.49 -11.76 -3.39
N ILE A 16 -5.77 -10.77 -2.54
CA ILE A 16 -4.77 -10.11 -1.69
C ILE A 16 -5.16 -10.32 -0.23
N ASN A 17 -4.17 -10.59 0.62
CA ASN A 17 -4.34 -10.73 2.05
C ASN A 17 -3.40 -9.80 2.82
N ALA A 18 -3.58 -9.74 4.15
CA ALA A 18 -2.79 -8.89 5.04
C ALA A 18 -1.29 -9.20 4.98
N SER A 19 -0.89 -10.46 4.77
CA SER A 19 0.52 -10.85 4.66
C SER A 19 1.16 -10.30 3.40
N MET A 20 0.45 -10.31 2.26
CA MET A 20 0.95 -9.74 1.00
C MET A 20 1.12 -8.23 1.09
N ARG A 21 0.21 -7.55 1.81
CA ARG A 21 0.37 -6.13 2.15
C ARG A 21 1.61 -5.90 3.03
N ALA A 22 1.83 -6.72 4.04
CA ALA A 22 3.01 -6.59 4.90
C ALA A 22 4.30 -6.73 4.09
N ILE A 23 4.39 -7.75 3.22
CA ILE A 23 5.54 -7.95 2.32
C ILE A 23 5.74 -6.76 1.38
N LEU A 24 4.66 -6.19 0.82
CA LEU A 24 4.77 -4.98 -0.01
C LEU A 24 5.34 -3.81 0.79
N ILE A 25 4.84 -3.57 2.00
CA ILE A 25 5.26 -2.43 2.82
C ILE A 25 6.72 -2.58 3.25
N ASP A 26 7.14 -3.79 3.65
CA ASP A 26 8.52 -4.10 3.99
C ASP A 26 9.47 -3.76 2.82
N TRP A 27 9.12 -4.22 1.62
CA TRP A 27 9.87 -3.86 0.41
C TRP A 27 9.88 -2.35 0.12
N LEU A 28 8.77 -1.64 0.35
CA LEU A 28 8.71 -0.18 0.17
C LEU A 28 9.55 0.58 1.21
N VAL A 29 9.77 0.03 2.41
CA VAL A 29 10.70 0.59 3.39
C VAL A 29 12.12 0.55 2.82
N GLU A 30 12.55 -0.60 2.29
CA GLU A 30 13.87 -0.74 1.67
C GLU A 30 14.06 0.26 0.51
N VAL A 31 13.04 0.42 -0.34
CA VAL A 31 13.06 1.42 -1.42
C VAL A 31 13.17 2.84 -0.86
N ALA A 32 12.39 3.19 0.16
CA ALA A 32 12.44 4.53 0.75
C ALA A 32 13.82 4.85 1.35
N GLU A 33 14.47 3.87 1.97
CA GLU A 33 15.82 3.99 2.51
C GLU A 33 16.88 4.17 1.42
N GLU A 34 16.83 3.35 0.37
CA GLU A 34 17.75 3.42 -0.77
C GLU A 34 17.71 4.79 -1.46
N TYR A 35 16.50 5.33 -1.66
CA TYR A 35 16.29 6.65 -2.27
C TYR A 35 16.33 7.81 -1.26
N ARG A 36 16.56 7.55 0.03
CA ARG A 36 16.60 8.54 1.13
C ARG A 36 15.36 9.43 1.19
N LEU A 37 14.19 8.83 0.97
CA LEU A 37 12.91 9.52 1.08
C LEU A 37 12.62 9.91 2.54
N VAL A 38 11.82 10.95 2.74
CA VAL A 38 11.42 11.37 4.08
C VAL A 38 10.39 10.38 4.67
N PRO A 39 10.37 10.16 6.00
CA PRO A 39 9.41 9.24 6.63
C PRO A 39 7.94 9.53 6.29
N ASP A 40 7.60 10.80 6.08
CA ASP A 40 6.26 11.24 5.70
C ASP A 40 5.82 10.67 4.35
N THR A 41 6.74 10.51 3.39
CA THR A 41 6.45 9.90 2.08
C THR A 41 6.02 8.45 2.25
N LEU A 42 6.71 7.68 3.09
CA LEU A 42 6.33 6.29 3.37
C LEU A 42 4.98 6.21 4.09
N TYR A 43 4.73 7.08 5.07
CA TYR A 43 3.45 7.16 5.78
C TYR A 43 2.28 7.43 4.82
N LEU A 44 2.44 8.41 3.93
CA LEU A 44 1.43 8.74 2.91
C LEU A 44 1.26 7.62 1.89
N THR A 45 2.35 6.98 1.47
CA THR A 45 2.33 5.82 0.58
C THR A 45 1.44 4.70 1.13
N VAL A 46 1.67 4.30 2.38
CA VAL A 46 0.87 3.27 3.07
C VAL A 46 -0.59 3.71 3.17
N ASN A 47 -0.86 4.98 3.47
CA ASN A 47 -2.21 5.51 3.52
C ASN A 47 -2.94 5.40 2.18
N TYR A 48 -2.26 5.71 1.07
CA TYR A 48 -2.82 5.63 -0.27
C TYR A 48 -3.09 4.18 -0.70
N ILE A 49 -2.18 3.25 -0.39
CA ILE A 49 -2.37 1.82 -0.63
C ILE A 49 -3.62 1.32 0.08
N ASP A 50 -3.75 1.58 1.39
CA ASP A 50 -4.86 1.08 2.19
C ASP A 50 -6.19 1.67 1.73
N ARG A 51 -6.21 2.96 1.37
CA ARG A 51 -7.41 3.60 0.83
C ARG A 51 -7.81 2.98 -0.52
N TYR A 52 -6.85 2.74 -1.40
CA TYR A 52 -7.14 2.12 -2.69
C TYR A 52 -7.73 0.71 -2.51
N LEU A 53 -7.08 -0.13 -1.71
CA LEU A 53 -7.50 -1.50 -1.46
C LEU A 53 -8.81 -1.58 -0.63
N SER A 54 -9.19 -0.53 0.10
CA SER A 54 -10.47 -0.48 0.81
C SER A 54 -11.70 -0.31 -0.09
N GLY A 55 -11.51 0.13 -1.34
CA GLY A 55 -12.61 0.41 -2.27
C GLY A 55 -12.50 -0.29 -3.63
N ASN A 56 -11.34 -0.86 -3.95
CA ASN A 56 -11.07 -1.43 -5.28
C ASN A 56 -10.52 -2.84 -5.15
N LEU A 57 -11.12 -3.79 -5.88
CA LEU A 57 -10.56 -5.13 -6.05
C LEU A 57 -9.23 -5.03 -6.81
N MET A 58 -8.21 -5.74 -6.32
CA MET A 58 -6.90 -5.74 -6.93
C MET A 58 -6.39 -7.17 -7.12
N ASP A 59 -5.69 -7.37 -8.24
CA ASP A 59 -4.96 -8.60 -8.56
C ASP A 59 -3.58 -8.54 -7.89
N ARG A 60 -3.12 -9.66 -7.30
CA ARG A 60 -1.81 -9.74 -6.67
C ARG A 60 -0.65 -9.28 -7.57
N GLN A 61 -0.75 -9.51 -8.87
CA GLN A 61 0.30 -9.17 -9.85
C GLN A 61 0.48 -7.65 -9.99
N ARG A 62 -0.54 -6.87 -9.65
CA ARG A 62 -0.52 -5.40 -9.75
C ARG A 62 -0.24 -4.73 -8.41
N LEU A 63 -0.07 -5.50 -7.34
CA LEU A 63 0.11 -4.97 -5.98
C LEU A 63 1.40 -4.15 -5.85
N GLN A 64 2.50 -4.61 -6.44
CA GLN A 64 3.76 -3.85 -6.47
C GLN A 64 3.63 -2.55 -7.29
N LEU A 65 2.97 -2.61 -8.44
CA LEU A 65 2.69 -1.43 -9.26
C LEU A 65 1.89 -0.37 -8.47
N LEU A 66 0.87 -0.79 -7.73
CA LEU A 66 0.12 0.10 -6.83
C LEU A 66 1.04 0.75 -5.81
N GLY A 67 1.90 -0.04 -5.16
CA GLY A 67 2.84 0.47 -4.15
C GLY A 67 3.77 1.55 -4.68
N VAL A 68 4.43 1.28 -5.82
CA VAL A 68 5.34 2.25 -6.46
C VAL A 68 4.59 3.49 -6.94
N ALA A 69 3.39 3.34 -7.53
CA ALA A 69 2.58 4.47 -7.95
C ALA A 69 2.14 5.34 -6.75
N CYS A 70 1.74 4.73 -5.64
CA CYS A 70 1.42 5.45 -4.41
C CYS A 70 2.64 6.19 -3.84
N MET A 71 3.84 5.59 -3.90
CA MET A 71 5.08 6.23 -3.47
C MET A 71 5.46 7.41 -4.35
N MET A 72 5.32 7.28 -5.66
CA MET A 72 5.53 8.37 -6.61
C MET A 72 4.57 9.55 -6.37
N ILE A 73 3.32 9.28 -6.00
CA ILE A 73 2.33 10.31 -5.67
C ILE A 73 2.61 10.98 -4.31
N ALA A 74 3.24 10.26 -3.37
CA ALA A 74 3.55 10.74 -2.04
C ALA A 74 4.89 11.49 -1.92
N SER A 75 5.74 11.41 -2.95
CA SER A 75 7.07 12.04 -3.01
C SER A 75 7.01 13.49 -3.45
#